data_AF-A0AA37AFR2-F1
#
_entry.id   AF-A0AA37AFR2-F1
#
_cell.length_a   1.000
_cell.length_b   1.000
_cell.length_c   1.000
_cell.angle_alpha   90.00
_cell.angle_beta   90.00
_cell.angle_gamma   90.00
#
_symmetry.space_group_name_H-M   'P 1'
#
loop_
_entity.id
_entity.type
_entity.pdbx_description
1 polymer ?
#
loop_
_entity_poly.entity_id
_entity_poly.type
_entity_poly.pdbx_seq_one_letter_code
_entity_poly.pdbx_strand_id
1 'polypeptide(L)' 'MDEQELKNILDKHFKWLRGENGGKRADLSGANLSRANLFGANLSRANLSR' A
#
# COMPACT_ATOMS: atom_id res chain seq x y z
N MET A 1 -0.37 10.58 6.85
CA MET A 1 -0.17 9.13 6.99
C MET A 1 1.07 8.89 7.80
N ASP A 2 0.94 8.12 8.89
CA ASP A 2 2.07 7.64 9.67
C ASP A 2 2.62 6.31 9.10
N GLU A 3 3.74 5.83 9.63
CA GLU A 3 4.38 4.60 9.17
C GLU A 3 3.50 3.36 9.42
N GLN A 4 2.70 3.37 10.48
CA GLN A 4 1.87 2.23 10.85
C GLN A 4 0.68 2.08 9.90
N GLU A 5 0.05 3.19 9.53
CA GLU A 5 -1.02 3.28 8.56
C GLU A 5 -0.53 2.81 7.18
N LEU A 6 0.64 3.28 6.75
CA LEU A 6 1.26 2.82 5.50
C LEU A 6 1.52 1.32 5.50
N LYS A 7 2.11 0.77 6.57
CA LYS A 7 2.35 -0.67 6.70
C LYS A 7 1.06 -1.48 6.62
N ASN A 8 -0.02 -1.01 7.25
CA ASN A 8 -1.32 -1.68 7.20
C ASN A 8 -1.91 -1.70 5.78
N ILE A 9 -1.75 -0.61 5.02
CA ILE A 9 -2.17 -0.55 3.62
C ILE A 9 -1.36 -1.53 2.76
N LEU A 10 -0.03 -1.58 2.97
CA LEU A 10 0.84 -2.50 2.25
C LEU A 10 0.54 -3.97 2.57
N ASP A 11 0.28 -4.31 3.84
CA ASP A 11 -0.10 -5.67 4.26
C ASP A 11 -1.41 -6.12 3.60
N LYS A 12 -2.44 -5.27 3.65
CA LYS A 12 -3.72 -5.55 2.98
C LYS A 12 -3.55 -5.67 1.47
N HIS A 13 -2.68 -4.86 0.87
CA HIS A 13 -2.41 -4.93 -0.55
C HIS A 13 -1.70 -6.21 -0.94
N PHE A 14 -0.76 -6.66 -0.12
CA PHE A 14 -0.07 -7.91 -0.33
C PHE A 14 -0.99 -9.12 -0.24
N LYS A 15 -1.91 -9.13 0.75
CA LYS A 15 -2.99 -10.12 0.83
C LYS A 15 -3.86 -10.11 -0.43
N TRP A 16 -4.21 -8.93 -0.92
CA TRP A 16 -4.99 -8.78 -2.16
C TRP A 16 -4.25 -9.35 -3.38
N LEU A 17 -2.95 -9.11 -3.50
CA LEU A 17 -2.13 -9.66 -4.59
C LEU A 17 -2.07 -11.19 -4.57
N ARG A 18 -2.14 -11.78 -3.37
CA ARG A 18 -2.16 -13.23 -3.17
C ARG A 18 -3.55 -13.86 -3.26
N GLY A 19 -4.61 -13.05 -3.38
CA GLY A 19 -6.00 -13.53 -3.30
C GLY A 19 -6.40 -14.02 -1.91
N GLU A 20 -5.70 -13.58 -0.86
CA GLU A 20 -6.02 -13.92 0.53
C GLU A 20 -7.25 -13.12 1.00
N ASN A 21 -8.04 -13.75 1.88
CA ASN A 21 -9.21 -13.10 2.46
C ASN A 21 -8.80 -11.89 3.32
N GLY A 22 -9.58 -10.80 3.26
CA GLY A 22 -9.28 -9.55 3.94
C GLY A 22 -8.22 -8.67 3.23
N GLY A 23 -7.73 -9.09 2.06
CA GLY A 23 -6.88 -8.27 1.20
C GLY A 23 -7.64 -7.10 0.58
N LYS A 24 -7.00 -5.93 0.50
CA LYS A 24 -7.52 -4.75 -0.18
C LYS A 24 -6.43 -4.09 -1.02
N ARG A 25 -6.75 -3.79 -2.29
CA ARG A 25 -5.88 -3.01 -3.18
C ARG A 25 -5.47 -1.70 -2.51
N ALA A 26 -4.18 -1.39 -2.50
CA ALA A 26 -3.68 -0.14 -1.93
C ALA A 26 -4.23 1.06 -2.72
N ASP A 27 -4.76 2.03 -1.99
CA ASP A 27 -5.08 3.36 -2.50
C ASP A 27 -4.19 4.36 -1.75
N LEU A 28 -3.20 4.88 -2.46
CA LEU A 28 -2.26 5.88 -1.98
C LEU A 28 -2.42 7.17 -2.80
N SER A 29 -3.60 7.38 -3.39
CA SER A 29 -3.87 8.60 -4.15
C SER A 29 -3.76 9.84 -3.26
N GLY A 30 -3.03 10.85 -3.74
CA GLY A 30 -2.74 12.08 -3.00
C GLY A 30 -1.88 11.89 -1.75
N ALA A 31 -1.38 10.68 -1.46
CA ALA A 31 -0.57 10.43 -0.28
C ALA A 31 0.84 11.04 -0.42
N ASN A 32 1.29 11.78 0.60
CA ASN A 32 2.67 12.25 0.66
C ASN A 32 3.61 11.11 1.10
N LEU A 33 4.22 10.44 0.13
CA LEU A 33 5.16 9.34 0.34
C LEU A 33 6.64 9.78 0.31
N SER A 34 6.93 11.08 0.32
CA SER A 34 8.30 11.63 0.15
C SER A 34 9.33 11.15 1.16
N ARG A 35 8.89 10.69 2.34
CA ARG A 35 9.74 10.12 3.40
C ARG A 35 9.42 8.67 3.73
N ALA A 36 8.54 8.03 2.97
CA ALA A 36 8.13 6.65 3.23
C ALA A 36 9.23 5.67 2.78
N ASN A 37 9.60 4.74 3.65
CA ASN A 37 10.42 3.61 3.23
C ASN A 37 9.53 2.56 2.55
N LEU A 38 9.60 2.51 1.21
CA LEU A 38 8.87 1.56 0.37
C LEU A 38 9.79 0.47 -0.21
N PHE A 39 11.01 0.33 0.31
CA PHE A 39 11.95 -0.67 -0.18
C PHE A 39 11.36 -2.08 -0.08
N GLY A 40 11.23 -2.77 -1.22
CA GLY A 40 10.63 -4.11 -1.31
C GLY A 40 9.10 -4.15 -1.31
N ALA A 41 8.40 -3.01 -1.22
CA ALA A 41 6.94 -2.99 -1.29
C ALA A 41 6.45 -3.29 -2.72
N ASN A 42 5.60 -4.30 -2.88
CA ASN A 42 4.94 -4.56 -4.15
C ASN A 42 3.69 -3.69 -4.27
N LEU A 43 3.78 -2.60 -5.05
CA LEU A 43 2.69 -1.66 -5.33
C LEU A 43 1.99 -1.94 -6.68
N SER A 44 2.12 -3.15 -7.20
CA SER A 44 1.50 -3.51 -8.49
C SER A 44 -0.01 -3.31 -8.43
N ARG A 45 -0.54 -2.51 -9.37
CA ARG A 45 -1.96 -2.15 -9.46
C ARG A 45 -2.47 -1.26 -8.31
N ALA A 46 -1.60 -0.74 -7.44
CA ALA A 46 -1.99 0.26 -6.46
C ALA A 46 -2.43 1.57 -7.16
N ASN A 47 -3.36 2.29 -6.55
CA ASN A 47 -3.67 3.65 -7.01
C ASN A 47 -2.64 4.62 -6.45
N LEU A 48 -1.87 5.26 -7.34
CA LEU A 48 -0.81 6.23 -7.01
C LEU A 48 -1.07 7.61 -7.64
N SER A 49 -2.32 7.90 -8.03
CA SER A 49 -2.64 9.20 -8.63
C SER A 49 -2.27 10.34 -7.68
N ARG A 50 -1.70 11.41 -8.23
CA ARG A 50 -1.41 12.62 -7.46
C ARG A 50 -2.67 13.43 -7.20
#